data_AF-A0A0A7V2J6-F1
#
_entry.id   AF-A0A0A7V2J6-F1
#
_cell.length_a   1.000
_cell.length_b   1.000
_cell.length_c   1.000
_cell.angle_alpha   90.00
_cell.angle_beta   90.00
_cell.angle_gamma   90.00
#
_symmetry.space_group_name_H-M   'P 1'
#
loop_
_entity.id
_entity.type
_entity.pdbx_description
1 polymer ?
#
loop_
_entity_poly.entity_id
_entity_poly.type
_entity_poly.pdbx_seq_one_letter_code
_entity_poly.pdbx_strand_id
1 'polypeptide(L)'
;MISLNPLEYCNNCFHETEPDIVQTRTDQFLILTRLDYKKYKDIQEFVELNSGKMNSEFRLAGFRVPLEIVDQTIDFLRKIDVTVHDLLTHVRNVFSGYTKETLSLGRHRFVKLPKGREHRFLDPKTRRWIYIKNPENSIGVPLREHQIIKCENQGNDEYYYLGAEEELHLVDKRAAFNLASRTFTNRTVYWADHKMLGFGTIKLNSLGMIPDDIFNSLTRLRPNEVILYGMLYFKITYFELLKVFLKANKINLLKCEDFVTLPGDNGKASGSPLISLSDIESEKIQTISNLIEKLNGKITKTKTELKVTFENDSYSILFVDNDSSRAIPVHEENKLYIPIALIENIREFEASAHKILYRAGKKLDIKKTLAECVEISNDADLSFVTECLTENIDDIDFIKKLLSDPSKESYLRNWFEDLVKNTTLEGWINAPEGLFRKLSHIFSKEVVKNV
;
A
#
# COMPACT_ATOMS: atom_id res chain seq x y z
N MET A 1 3.67 19.38 -13.42
CA MET A 1 4.85 19.95 -12.75
C MET A 1 4.50 20.07 -11.27
N ILE A 2 5.17 19.33 -10.39
CA ILE A 2 4.96 19.45 -8.94
C ILE A 2 5.75 20.69 -8.51
N SER A 3 5.05 21.77 -8.19
CA SER A 3 5.66 22.92 -7.52
C SER A 3 6.04 22.47 -6.12
N LEU A 4 7.34 22.26 -5.89
CA LEU A 4 7.85 22.01 -4.55
C LEU A 4 7.75 23.34 -3.78
N ASN A 5 6.90 23.40 -2.74
CA ASN A 5 6.83 24.58 -1.86
C ASN A 5 8.22 24.95 -1.38
N PRO A 6 8.69 26.21 -1.49
CA PRO A 6 10.06 26.56 -1.13
C PRO A 6 10.34 26.23 0.34
N LEU A 7 11.47 25.56 0.59
CA LEU A 7 11.88 25.11 1.92
C LEU A 7 12.22 26.31 2.83
N GLU A 8 12.64 27.42 2.22
CA GLU A 8 12.91 28.72 2.84
C GLU A 8 11.69 29.36 3.52
N TYR A 9 10.47 28.91 3.21
CA TYR A 9 9.23 29.40 3.83
C TYR A 9 8.49 28.28 4.57
N CYS A 10 9.22 27.30 5.12
CA CYS A 10 8.59 26.22 5.86
C CYS A 10 8.07 26.69 7.22
N ASN A 11 6.80 27.10 7.25
CA ASN A 11 6.13 27.51 8.48
C ASN A 11 6.20 26.46 9.60
N ASN A 12 6.28 25.16 9.28
CA ASN A 12 6.42 24.09 10.28
C ASN A 12 7.80 24.08 10.98
N CYS A 13 8.80 24.72 10.39
CA CYS A 13 10.18 24.67 10.86
C CYS A 13 10.64 26.00 11.47
N PHE A 14 10.05 27.12 11.07
CA PHE A 14 10.52 28.47 11.41
C PHE A 14 9.46 29.26 12.19
N HIS A 15 9.05 28.75 13.35
CA HIS A 15 8.05 29.42 14.20
C HIS A 15 8.64 30.53 15.09
N GLU A 16 9.93 30.46 15.44
CA GLU A 16 10.54 31.35 16.45
C GLU A 16 11.87 31.97 16.00
N THR A 17 12.69 31.28 15.21
CA THR A 17 13.95 31.80 14.65
C THR A 17 14.19 31.23 13.25
N GLU A 18 14.53 32.10 12.30
CA GLU A 18 14.96 31.69 10.96
C GLU A 18 16.42 31.25 10.99
N PRO A 19 16.77 30.11 10.36
CA PRO A 19 18.15 29.66 10.25
C PRO A 19 18.92 30.54 9.26
N ASP A 20 20.22 30.62 9.42
CA ASP A 20 21.08 31.31 8.48
C ASP A 20 21.13 30.59 7.12
N ILE A 21 21.12 29.26 7.16
CA ILE A 21 21.21 28.40 5.98
C ILE A 21 20.16 27.30 6.03
N VAL A 22 19.50 27.04 4.90
CA VAL A 22 18.59 25.92 4.70
C VAL A 22 19.16 24.96 3.67
N GLN A 23 19.18 23.66 3.99
CA GLN A 23 19.46 22.62 3.02
C GLN A 23 18.18 22.35 2.20
N THR A 24 18.14 22.76 0.95
CA THR A 24 16.94 22.66 0.09
C THR A 24 16.83 21.32 -0.65
N ARG A 25 17.98 20.68 -0.91
CA ARG A 25 18.15 19.32 -1.45
C ARG A 25 19.38 18.68 -0.82
N THR A 26 19.54 17.36 -0.96
CA THR A 26 20.64 16.59 -0.36
C THR A 26 22.01 17.24 -0.51
N ASP A 27 22.29 17.84 -1.66
CA ASP A 27 23.56 18.48 -2.02
C ASP A 27 23.50 20.01 -2.13
N GLN A 28 22.38 20.65 -1.77
CA GLN A 28 22.12 22.07 -2.04
C GLN A 28 21.77 22.84 -0.77
N PHE A 29 22.46 23.97 -0.58
CA PHE A 29 22.30 24.87 0.55
C PHE A 29 21.94 26.27 0.05
N LEU A 30 20.98 26.90 0.72
CA LEU A 30 20.53 28.27 0.45
C LEU A 30 20.81 29.13 1.68
N ILE A 31 21.41 30.29 1.47
CA ILE A 31 21.69 31.27 2.51
C ILE A 31 20.47 32.19 2.62
N LEU A 32 19.82 32.21 3.78
CA LEU A 32 18.61 33.00 4.04
C LEU A 32 18.93 34.35 4.68
N THR A 33 19.89 34.37 5.61
CA THR A 33 20.27 35.57 6.34
C THR A 33 21.56 36.16 5.79
N ARG A 34 21.81 37.44 6.07
CA ARG A 34 23.08 38.06 5.73
C ARG A 34 24.16 37.62 6.71
N LEU A 35 25.01 36.69 6.26
CA LEU A 35 26.17 36.23 7.01
C LEU A 35 27.25 37.33 7.13
N ASP A 36 27.98 37.32 8.25
CA ASP A 36 29.20 38.11 8.42
C ASP A 36 30.24 37.74 7.35
N TYR A 37 31.01 38.72 6.87
CA TYR A 37 31.99 38.52 5.80
C TYR A 37 32.99 37.38 6.10
N LYS A 38 33.42 37.26 7.37
CA LYS A 38 34.30 36.17 7.81
C LYS A 38 33.65 34.80 7.63
N LYS A 39 32.42 34.62 8.15
CA LYS A 39 31.67 33.36 8.03
C LYS A 39 31.44 33.00 6.55
N TYR A 40 31.04 33.98 5.73
CA TYR A 40 30.88 33.79 4.29
C TYR A 40 32.17 33.30 3.61
N LYS A 41 33.31 33.93 3.92
CA LYS A 41 34.62 33.57 3.36
C LYS A 41 35.07 32.18 3.82
N ASP A 42 34.90 31.85 5.10
CA ASP A 42 35.24 30.54 5.66
C ASP A 42 34.42 29.42 4.95
N ILE A 43 33.13 29.66 4.67
CA ILE A 43 32.28 28.73 3.90
C ILE A 43 32.79 28.59 2.47
N GLN A 44 33.10 29.70 1.80
CA GLN A 44 33.60 29.68 0.44
C GLN A 44 34.89 28.86 0.33
N GLU A 45 35.87 29.12 1.20
CA GLU A 45 37.15 28.40 1.23
C GLU A 45 36.94 26.89 1.51
N PHE A 46 36.03 26.55 2.44
CA PHE A 46 35.70 25.15 2.72
C PHE A 46 35.10 24.44 1.50
N VAL A 47 34.14 25.08 0.82
CA VAL A 47 33.50 24.51 -0.37
C VAL A 47 34.51 24.35 -1.51
N GLU A 48 35.35 25.35 -1.77
CA GLU A 48 36.39 25.32 -2.81
C GLU A 48 37.44 24.23 -2.55
N LEU A 49 37.87 24.06 -1.30
CA LEU A 49 38.85 23.05 -0.91
C LEU A 49 38.33 21.62 -1.11
N ASN A 50 37.06 21.39 -0.76
CA ASN A 50 36.49 20.05 -0.71
C ASN A 50 35.71 19.64 -1.98
N SER A 51 35.30 20.59 -2.82
CA SER A 51 34.54 20.29 -4.04
C SER A 51 35.43 20.05 -5.27
N GLY A 52 36.74 20.30 -5.16
CA GLY A 52 37.64 20.36 -6.31
C GLY A 52 37.22 21.47 -7.29
N LYS A 53 38.00 21.73 -8.34
CA LYS A 53 37.68 22.73 -9.38
C LYS A 53 36.42 22.41 -10.22
N MET A 54 35.49 21.60 -9.73
CA MET A 54 34.18 21.39 -10.35
C MET A 54 33.26 22.51 -9.90
N ASN A 55 32.96 23.45 -10.82
CA ASN A 55 31.75 24.27 -10.92
C ASN A 55 30.84 24.34 -9.67
N SER A 56 31.41 24.68 -8.51
CA SER A 56 30.63 25.02 -7.33
C SER A 56 29.98 26.34 -7.71
N GLU A 57 28.72 26.28 -8.14
CA GLU A 57 27.91 27.47 -8.35
C GLU A 57 27.63 28.07 -6.97
N PHE A 58 28.66 28.68 -6.38
CA PHE A 58 28.51 29.58 -5.25
C PHE A 58 27.86 30.84 -5.80
N ARG A 59 26.54 30.85 -5.82
CA ARG A 59 25.75 32.02 -6.20
C ARG A 59 25.57 32.86 -4.94
N LEU A 60 25.34 34.16 -5.10
CA LEU A 60 25.10 35.09 -3.99
C LEU A 60 24.03 34.60 -2.98
N ALA A 61 23.15 33.68 -3.37
CA ALA A 61 22.07 33.13 -2.55
C ALA A 61 22.31 31.68 -2.04
N GLY A 62 23.38 30.97 -2.42
CA GLY A 62 23.56 29.57 -2.00
C GLY A 62 24.70 28.82 -2.68
N PHE A 63 24.91 27.57 -2.31
CA PHE A 63 25.99 26.72 -2.81
C PHE A 63 25.59 25.24 -2.89
N ARG A 64 26.38 24.48 -3.66
CA ARG A 64 26.26 23.02 -3.76
C ARG A 64 27.57 22.36 -3.36
N VAL A 65 27.48 21.16 -2.81
CA VAL A 65 28.64 20.35 -2.40
C VAL A 65 28.47 18.91 -2.90
N PRO A 66 29.57 18.19 -3.19
CA PRO A 66 29.50 16.76 -3.47
C PRO A 66 28.77 15.98 -2.37
N LEU A 67 28.06 14.92 -2.76
CA LEU A 67 27.24 14.13 -1.84
C LEU A 67 28.06 13.54 -0.68
N GLU A 68 29.33 13.25 -0.93
CA GLU A 68 30.27 12.62 0.00
C GLU A 68 30.63 13.53 1.18
N ILE A 69 30.55 14.85 0.99
CA ILE A 69 30.96 15.84 1.98
C ILE A 69 29.78 16.60 2.61
N VAL A 70 28.53 16.23 2.30
CA VAL A 70 27.33 16.89 2.84
C VAL A 70 27.33 16.93 4.37
N ASP A 71 27.60 15.80 5.02
CA ASP A 71 27.58 15.71 6.49
C ASP A 71 28.74 16.53 7.09
N GLN A 72 29.92 16.49 6.46
CA GLN A 72 31.07 17.32 6.85
C GLN A 72 30.80 18.81 6.69
N THR A 73 30.04 19.18 5.65
CA THR A 73 29.63 20.57 5.39
C THR A 73 28.70 21.05 6.50
N ILE A 74 27.69 20.26 6.87
CA ILE A 74 26.78 20.60 7.98
C ILE A 74 27.55 20.77 9.29
N ASP A 75 28.49 19.87 9.58
CA ASP A 75 29.34 19.95 10.78
C ASP A 75 30.25 21.17 10.76
N PHE A 76 30.82 21.51 9.60
CA PHE A 76 31.63 22.71 9.43
C PHE A 76 30.82 23.99 9.68
N LEU A 77 29.64 24.11 9.07
CA LEU A 77 28.75 25.26 9.26
C LEU A 77 28.41 25.46 10.74
N ARG A 78 28.09 24.38 11.46
CA ARG A 78 27.83 24.45 12.91
C ARG A 78 29.06 24.89 13.71
N LYS A 79 30.27 24.48 13.31
CA LYS A 79 31.53 24.87 13.98
C LYS A 79 31.86 26.36 13.85
N ILE A 80 31.48 26.98 12.73
CA ILE A 80 31.66 28.42 12.51
C ILE A 80 30.47 29.25 13.00
N ASP A 81 29.63 28.65 13.85
CA ASP A 81 28.47 29.31 14.46
C ASP A 81 27.45 29.82 13.42
N VAL A 82 27.21 29.02 12.38
CA VAL A 82 26.14 29.23 11.40
C VAL A 82 25.00 28.28 11.73
N THR A 83 23.80 28.83 11.87
CA THR A 83 22.61 28.02 12.13
C THR A 83 22.13 27.36 10.84
N VAL A 84 21.97 26.04 10.86
CA VAL A 84 21.62 25.23 9.68
C VAL A 84 20.34 24.47 9.94
N HIS A 85 19.35 24.66 9.07
CA HIS A 85 18.20 23.78 8.95
C HIS A 85 18.46 22.73 7.88
N ASP A 86 18.96 21.57 8.31
CA ASP A 86 19.22 20.44 7.43
C ASP A 86 17.94 19.68 7.06
N LEU A 87 18.00 18.89 5.98
CA LEU A 87 16.86 18.12 5.50
C LEU A 87 16.37 17.08 6.51
N LEU A 88 17.26 16.49 7.30
CA LEU A 88 16.87 15.48 8.29
C LEU A 88 16.01 16.11 9.39
N THR A 89 16.37 17.32 9.81
CA THR A 89 15.64 18.16 10.76
C THR A 89 14.31 18.58 10.17
N HIS A 90 14.28 19.04 8.91
CA HIS A 90 13.05 19.35 8.20
C HIS A 90 12.08 18.16 8.22
N VAL A 91 12.57 16.98 7.84
CA VAL A 91 11.71 15.80 7.78
C VAL A 91 11.23 15.43 9.18
N ARG A 92 12.07 15.45 10.22
CA ARG A 92 11.60 15.20 11.60
C ARG A 92 10.47 16.15 12.03
N ASN A 93 10.57 17.44 11.71
CA ASN A 93 9.56 18.45 12.08
C ASN A 93 8.24 18.29 11.31
N VAL A 94 8.30 17.99 10.00
CA VAL A 94 7.09 17.71 9.22
C VAL A 94 6.35 16.52 9.80
N PHE A 95 7.09 15.48 10.18
CA PHE A 95 6.52 14.23 10.68
C PHE A 95 6.02 14.31 12.13
N SER A 96 6.57 15.16 12.99
CA SER A 96 6.06 15.32 14.36
C SER A 96 4.62 15.85 14.41
N GLY A 97 4.14 16.48 13.33
CA GLY A 97 2.74 16.89 13.20
C GLY A 97 1.75 15.78 12.86
N TYR A 98 2.23 14.57 12.51
CA TYR A 98 1.40 13.41 12.24
C TYR A 98 1.25 12.55 13.49
N THR A 99 0.02 12.27 13.89
CA THR A 99 -0.25 11.54 15.12
C THR A 99 -0.17 10.03 14.91
N LYS A 100 0.18 9.27 15.95
CA LYS A 100 0.23 7.80 15.90
C LYS A 100 -1.11 7.11 16.19
N GLU A 101 -2.16 7.87 16.50
CA GLU A 101 -3.47 7.30 16.85
C GLU A 101 -4.07 6.57 15.64
N THR A 102 -4.59 5.37 15.87
CA THR A 102 -5.28 4.60 14.84
C THR A 102 -6.78 4.81 14.97
N LEU A 103 -7.43 5.15 13.85
CA LEU A 103 -8.88 5.24 13.75
C LEU A 103 -9.39 4.08 12.89
N SER A 104 -10.41 3.37 13.37
CA SER A 104 -11.17 2.44 12.53
C SER A 104 -12.30 3.18 11.82
N LEU A 105 -12.61 2.78 10.60
CA LEU A 105 -13.87 3.19 9.97
C LEU A 105 -15.04 2.67 10.80
N GLY A 106 -16.00 3.53 11.11
CA GLY A 106 -17.17 3.16 11.91
C GLY A 106 -18.35 2.73 11.05
N ARG A 107 -19.56 2.97 11.56
CA ARG A 107 -20.81 2.49 10.94
C ARG A 107 -21.12 3.24 9.65
N HIS A 108 -21.94 2.63 8.79
CA HIS A 108 -22.48 3.31 7.61
C HIS A 108 -23.51 4.38 8.03
N ARG A 109 -23.37 5.58 7.46
CA ARG A 109 -24.26 6.73 7.62
C ARG A 109 -24.69 7.25 6.25
N PHE A 110 -25.93 7.70 6.16
CA PHE A 110 -26.44 8.33 4.95
C PHE A 110 -26.23 9.83 5.04
N VAL A 111 -25.36 10.36 4.18
CA VAL A 111 -24.93 11.75 4.26
C VAL A 111 -25.25 12.46 2.96
N LYS A 112 -25.77 13.68 3.07
CA LYS A 112 -26.04 14.53 1.93
C LYS A 112 -24.76 15.24 1.50
N LEU A 113 -24.27 14.91 0.31
CA LEU A 113 -23.10 15.57 -0.27
C LEU A 113 -23.44 16.95 -0.85
N PRO A 114 -22.48 17.88 -0.89
CA PRO A 114 -22.62 19.13 -1.63
C PRO A 114 -23.03 18.88 -3.10
N LYS A 115 -24.04 19.61 -3.60
CA LYS A 115 -24.58 19.40 -4.96
C LYS A 115 -23.61 19.90 -6.05
N GLY A 116 -23.71 19.30 -7.24
CA GLY A 116 -23.09 19.82 -8.48
C GLY A 116 -21.58 19.62 -8.58
N ARG A 117 -21.00 18.65 -7.86
CA ARG A 117 -19.56 18.40 -7.80
C ARG A 117 -19.26 16.91 -7.85
N GLU A 118 -18.07 16.56 -8.34
CA GLU A 118 -17.58 15.18 -8.29
C GLU A 118 -17.01 14.90 -6.90
N HIS A 119 -17.46 13.80 -6.31
CA HIS A 119 -17.06 13.40 -4.97
C HIS A 119 -16.31 12.09 -5.02
N ARG A 120 -15.27 11.98 -4.20
CA ARG A 120 -14.51 10.76 -4.00
C ARG A 120 -14.33 10.51 -2.52
N PHE A 121 -14.48 9.27 -2.06
CA PHE A 121 -14.05 8.91 -0.72
C PHE A 121 -12.66 8.27 -0.78
N LEU A 122 -11.91 8.41 0.30
CA LEU A 122 -10.66 7.69 0.45
C LEU A 122 -10.95 6.26 0.91
N ASP A 123 -10.51 5.27 0.15
CA ASP A 123 -10.43 3.89 0.63
C ASP A 123 -9.11 3.69 1.39
N PRO A 124 -9.15 3.42 2.71
CA PRO A 124 -7.93 3.27 3.50
C PRO A 124 -7.13 2.01 3.18
N LYS A 125 -7.75 0.98 2.57
CA LYS A 125 -7.07 -0.26 2.18
C LYS A 125 -6.26 -0.07 0.92
N THR A 126 -6.90 0.35 -0.17
CA THR A 126 -6.19 0.59 -1.44
C THR A 126 -5.40 1.90 -1.44
N ARG A 127 -5.67 2.80 -0.47
CA ARG A 127 -5.13 4.17 -0.40
C ARG A 127 -5.38 4.95 -1.67
N ARG A 128 -6.58 4.81 -2.24
CA ARG A 128 -7.01 5.47 -3.48
C ARG A 128 -8.31 6.24 -3.26
N TRP A 129 -8.48 7.30 -4.02
CA TRP A 129 -9.75 8.01 -4.13
C TRP A 129 -10.70 7.20 -4.99
N ILE A 130 -11.84 6.79 -4.42
CA ILE A 130 -12.90 6.05 -5.09
C ILE A 130 -14.05 6.99 -5.36
N TYR A 131 -14.50 7.04 -6.61
CA TYR A 131 -15.62 7.87 -7.01
C TYR A 131 -16.91 7.45 -6.32
N ILE A 132 -17.62 8.46 -5.80
CA ILE A 132 -18.96 8.29 -5.27
C ILE A 132 -19.93 8.46 -6.43
N LYS A 133 -20.57 7.37 -6.84
CA LYS A 133 -21.71 7.44 -7.76
C LYS A 133 -22.88 8.01 -6.97
N ASN A 134 -23.22 9.28 -7.22
CA ASN A 134 -24.44 9.87 -6.69
C ASN A 134 -25.57 9.65 -7.69
N PRO A 135 -26.60 8.85 -7.37
CA PRO A 135 -27.79 8.77 -8.21
C PRO A 135 -28.43 10.15 -8.29
N GLU A 136 -28.71 10.64 -9.50
CA GLU A 136 -29.57 11.81 -9.68
C GLU A 136 -30.88 11.53 -8.93
N ASN A 137 -31.22 12.38 -7.93
CA ASN A 137 -32.35 12.27 -6.98
C ASN A 137 -32.13 11.47 -5.68
N SER A 138 -30.90 11.12 -5.28
CA SER A 138 -30.67 10.49 -3.97
C SER A 138 -30.82 11.47 -2.79
N ILE A 139 -31.35 10.99 -1.66
CA ILE A 139 -31.46 11.74 -0.38
C ILE A 139 -30.07 11.93 0.27
N GLY A 140 -29.13 11.04 -0.05
CA GLY A 140 -27.75 11.04 0.42
C GLY A 140 -27.02 9.78 -0.07
N VAL A 141 -25.74 9.66 0.28
CA VAL A 141 -24.89 8.51 -0.07
C VAL A 141 -24.46 7.76 1.20
N PRO A 142 -24.32 6.42 1.15
CA PRO A 142 -23.81 5.66 2.28
C PRO A 142 -22.29 5.83 2.38
N LEU A 143 -21.83 6.42 3.48
CA LEU A 143 -20.41 6.60 3.82
C LEU A 143 -20.14 6.03 5.21
N ARG A 144 -18.89 5.71 5.54
CA ARG A 144 -18.53 5.22 6.88
C ARG A 144 -18.07 6.36 7.78
N GLU A 145 -18.40 6.32 9.06
CA GLU A 145 -17.81 7.22 10.06
C GLU A 145 -16.27 7.23 9.94
N HIS A 146 -15.68 8.41 10.14
CA HIS A 146 -14.25 8.69 9.98
C HIS A 146 -13.72 8.65 8.54
N GLN A 147 -14.60 8.54 7.55
CA GLN A 147 -14.22 8.58 6.15
C GLN A 147 -13.89 10.00 5.70
N ILE A 148 -12.85 10.11 4.87
CA ILE A 148 -12.42 11.36 4.23
C ILE A 148 -13.03 11.43 2.84
N ILE A 149 -13.63 12.58 2.53
CA ILE A 149 -14.25 12.86 1.24
C ILE A 149 -13.50 14.02 0.59
N LYS A 150 -13.13 13.84 -0.67
CA LYS A 150 -12.61 14.86 -1.54
C LYS A 150 -13.70 15.31 -2.49
N CYS A 151 -13.90 16.61 -2.58
CA CYS A 151 -14.82 17.27 -3.48
C CYS A 151 -13.99 18.05 -4.50
N GLU A 152 -14.00 17.61 -5.75
CA GLU A 152 -13.17 18.21 -6.81
C GLU A 152 -13.86 19.42 -7.41
N ASN A 153 -13.12 20.54 -7.52
CA ASN A 153 -13.56 21.77 -8.15
C ASN A 153 -12.44 22.28 -9.09
N GLN A 154 -12.80 23.00 -10.15
CA GLN A 154 -11.87 23.57 -11.12
C GLN A 154 -10.94 24.61 -10.45
N GLY A 155 -9.90 24.13 -9.77
CA GLY A 155 -8.84 24.95 -9.17
C GLY A 155 -8.69 24.85 -7.65
N ASN A 156 -9.64 24.27 -6.89
CA ASN A 156 -9.51 24.11 -5.43
C ASN A 156 -10.32 22.94 -4.89
N ASP A 157 -9.64 21.84 -4.56
CA ASP A 157 -10.26 20.68 -3.91
C ASP A 157 -10.68 21.03 -2.47
N GLU A 158 -11.91 20.68 -2.12
CA GLU A 158 -12.41 20.77 -0.74
C GLU A 158 -12.38 19.38 -0.09
N TYR A 159 -12.05 19.32 1.21
CA TYR A 159 -11.93 18.07 1.95
C TYR A 159 -12.92 18.07 3.12
N TYR A 160 -13.61 16.95 3.30
CA TYR A 160 -14.55 16.76 4.40
C TYR A 160 -14.20 15.52 5.21
N TYR A 161 -14.45 15.59 6.50
CA TYR A 161 -14.39 14.48 7.43
C TYR A 161 -15.79 14.15 7.94
N LEU A 162 -16.19 12.88 7.86
CA LEU A 162 -17.45 12.43 8.43
C LEU A 162 -17.27 12.09 9.91
N GLY A 163 -17.84 12.92 10.79
CA GLY A 163 -17.87 12.69 12.23
C GLY A 163 -18.88 11.60 12.63
N ALA A 164 -19.03 11.39 13.94
CA ALA A 164 -19.98 10.42 14.49
C ALA A 164 -21.46 10.86 14.36
N GLU A 165 -21.71 12.15 14.19
CA GLU A 165 -23.05 12.77 14.24
C GLU A 165 -23.68 12.96 12.84
N GLU A 166 -23.29 12.17 11.84
CA GLU A 166 -23.80 12.24 10.45
C GLU A 166 -23.50 13.56 9.70
N GLU A 167 -22.72 14.46 10.30
CA GLU A 167 -22.33 15.73 9.70
C GLU A 167 -20.96 15.68 9.01
N LEU A 168 -20.86 16.41 7.90
CA LEU A 168 -19.60 16.65 7.19
C LEU A 168 -18.91 17.88 7.75
N HIS A 169 -17.73 17.67 8.34
CA HIS A 169 -16.89 18.76 8.79
C HIS A 169 -15.90 19.13 7.69
N LEU A 170 -15.95 20.38 7.23
CA LEU A 170 -14.95 20.92 6.32
C LEU A 170 -13.60 20.96 7.05
N VAL A 171 -12.58 20.38 6.41
CA VAL A 171 -11.21 20.33 6.94
C VAL A 171 -10.25 20.80 5.88
N ASP A 172 -9.14 21.41 6.29
CA ASP A 172 -8.08 21.71 5.34
C ASP A 172 -7.43 20.41 4.80
N LYS A 173 -6.74 20.53 3.67
CA LYS A 173 -6.10 19.40 2.99
C LYS A 173 -5.15 18.63 3.92
N ARG A 174 -4.34 19.32 4.74
CA ARG A 174 -3.37 18.68 5.62
C ARG A 174 -4.06 17.91 6.75
N ALA A 175 -5.07 18.50 7.37
CA ALA A 175 -5.90 17.85 8.37
C ALA A 175 -6.58 16.60 7.79
N ALA A 176 -7.11 16.68 6.56
CA ALA A 176 -7.69 15.54 5.85
C ALA A 176 -6.68 14.40 5.65
N PHE A 177 -5.45 14.72 5.22
CA PHE A 177 -4.38 13.73 5.05
C PHE A 177 -3.89 13.14 6.38
N ASN A 178 -3.83 13.92 7.45
CA ASN A 178 -3.50 13.42 8.79
C ASN A 178 -4.58 12.44 9.27
N LEU A 179 -5.86 12.81 9.17
CA LEU A 179 -6.99 11.93 9.50
C LEU A 179 -7.01 10.65 8.63
N ALA A 180 -6.75 10.78 7.33
CA ALA A 180 -6.57 9.65 6.43
C ALA A 180 -5.45 8.70 6.88
N SER A 181 -4.31 9.23 7.30
CA SER A 181 -3.18 8.43 7.76
C SER A 181 -3.53 7.55 8.98
N ARG A 182 -4.44 8.05 9.82
CA ARG A 182 -4.97 7.32 10.99
C ARG A 182 -5.88 6.15 10.58
N THR A 183 -6.55 6.21 9.43
CA THR A 183 -7.48 5.17 8.96
C THR A 183 -6.83 4.12 8.05
N PHE A 184 -5.65 4.38 7.49
CA PHE A 184 -4.97 3.45 6.59
C PHE A 184 -4.79 2.05 7.19
N THR A 185 -4.82 1.04 6.33
CA THR A 185 -4.32 -0.29 6.68
C THR A 185 -2.80 -0.31 6.58
N ASN A 186 -2.16 -1.20 7.35
CA ASN A 186 -0.72 -1.43 7.23
C ASN A 186 -0.41 -1.90 5.80
N ARG A 187 0.68 -1.37 5.23
CA ARG A 187 1.16 -1.72 3.90
C ARG A 187 2.65 -1.98 3.96
N THR A 188 3.11 -3.03 3.32
CA THR A 188 4.55 -3.30 3.19
C THR A 188 5.04 -2.72 1.87
N VAL A 189 6.18 -2.04 1.90
CA VAL A 189 6.87 -1.51 0.72
C VAL A 189 8.30 -2.00 0.74
N TYR A 190 8.76 -2.48 -0.41
CA TYR A 190 10.10 -3.04 -0.56
C TYR A 190 11.06 -2.04 -1.19
N TRP A 191 12.31 -2.06 -0.75
CA TRP A 191 13.38 -1.29 -1.37
C TRP A 191 14.53 -2.16 -1.85
N ALA A 192 15.12 -1.75 -2.98
CA ALA A 192 16.26 -2.41 -3.60
C ALA A 192 17.57 -1.77 -3.14
N ASP A 193 18.54 -2.58 -2.75
CA ASP A 193 19.88 -2.12 -2.41
C ASP A 193 20.82 -2.21 -3.62
N HIS A 194 21.27 -1.06 -4.12
CA HIS A 194 22.24 -0.97 -5.21
C HIS A 194 23.61 -0.67 -4.61
N LYS A 195 24.18 -1.64 -3.88
CA LYS A 195 25.46 -1.49 -3.14
C LYS A 195 26.59 -0.90 -3.99
N MET A 196 26.69 -1.30 -5.25
CA MET A 196 27.70 -0.80 -6.20
C MET A 196 27.62 0.71 -6.43
N LEU A 197 26.42 1.29 -6.24
CA LEU A 197 26.15 2.72 -6.41
C LEU A 197 26.03 3.46 -5.08
N GLY A 198 25.94 2.76 -3.93
CA GLY A 198 25.75 3.38 -2.61
C GLY A 198 24.33 3.93 -2.36
N PHE A 199 23.36 3.56 -3.19
CA PHE A 199 21.98 4.01 -3.10
C PHE A 199 21.00 2.84 -3.00
N GLY A 200 19.80 3.11 -2.47
CA GLY A 200 18.67 2.19 -2.53
C GLY A 200 17.47 2.82 -3.24
N THR A 201 16.59 2.01 -3.80
CA THR A 201 15.42 2.48 -4.59
C THR A 201 14.10 1.94 -4.07
N ILE A 202 13.06 2.78 -4.07
CA ILE A 202 11.67 2.44 -3.75
C ILE A 202 10.81 2.71 -4.99
N LYS A 203 9.92 1.79 -5.37
CA LYS A 203 8.93 2.04 -6.44
C LYS A 203 7.95 3.12 -5.97
N LEU A 204 7.70 4.14 -6.78
CA LEU A 204 6.83 5.24 -6.33
C LEU A 204 5.38 4.77 -6.15
N ASN A 205 4.89 3.97 -7.10
CA ASN A 205 3.52 3.44 -7.05
C ASN A 205 3.28 2.52 -5.85
N SER A 206 4.32 1.89 -5.28
CA SER A 206 4.15 0.99 -4.14
C SER A 206 3.84 1.75 -2.84
N LEU A 207 4.15 3.05 -2.74
CA LEU A 207 3.81 3.87 -1.58
C LEU A 207 2.30 4.16 -1.45
N GLY A 208 1.54 4.04 -2.54
CA GLY A 208 0.14 4.47 -2.60
C GLY A 208 -0.01 5.97 -2.38
N MET A 209 -1.16 6.39 -1.86
CA MET A 209 -1.35 7.79 -1.47
C MET A 209 -0.57 8.09 -0.18
N ILE A 210 0.28 9.10 -0.25
CA ILE A 210 0.95 9.71 0.91
C ILE A 210 0.70 11.22 0.91
N PRO A 211 0.69 11.88 2.08
CA PRO A 211 0.52 13.33 2.16
C PRO A 211 1.57 14.10 1.35
N ASP A 212 1.17 15.22 0.73
CA ASP A 212 2.05 15.99 -0.17
C ASP A 212 3.30 16.53 0.52
N ASP A 213 3.19 16.97 1.77
CA ASP A 213 4.32 17.44 2.59
C ASP A 213 5.33 16.31 2.85
N ILE A 214 4.84 15.08 3.08
CA ILE A 214 5.67 13.89 3.21
C ILE A 214 6.31 13.53 1.87
N PHE A 215 5.55 13.51 0.78
CA PHE A 215 6.08 13.27 -0.56
C PHE A 215 7.16 14.31 -0.94
N ASN A 216 6.91 15.58 -0.66
CA ASN A 216 7.85 16.67 -0.91
C ASN A 216 9.13 16.52 -0.06
N SER A 217 8.99 16.09 1.19
CA SER A 217 10.15 15.80 2.05
C SER A 217 10.98 14.63 1.51
N LEU A 218 10.32 13.54 1.07
CA LEU A 218 10.98 12.39 0.46
C LEU A 218 11.70 12.78 -0.85
N THR A 219 11.06 13.57 -1.70
CA THR A 219 11.68 13.96 -2.98
C THR A 219 12.91 14.83 -2.80
N ARG A 220 13.04 15.57 -1.69
CA ARG A 220 14.22 16.38 -1.36
C ARG A 220 15.41 15.59 -0.85
N LEU A 221 15.15 14.46 -0.19
CA LEU A 221 16.18 13.49 0.25
C LEU A 221 16.78 12.71 -0.92
N ARG A 222 16.28 12.90 -2.14
CA ARG A 222 16.86 12.33 -3.34
C ARG A 222 18.13 13.11 -3.73
N PRO A 223 19.22 12.42 -4.10
CA PRO A 223 20.34 13.03 -4.81
C PRO A 223 19.91 13.65 -6.15
N ASN A 224 20.54 14.74 -6.60
CA ASN A 224 20.18 15.36 -7.88
C ASN A 224 20.64 14.59 -9.12
N GLU A 225 21.66 13.73 -8.99
CA GLU A 225 22.44 13.20 -10.11
C GLU A 225 21.79 12.03 -10.87
N VAL A 226 20.71 11.45 -10.33
CA VAL A 226 20.10 10.22 -10.87
C VAL A 226 18.63 10.47 -11.11
N ILE A 227 18.09 10.33 -12.32
CA ILE A 227 16.63 10.39 -12.54
C ILE A 227 16.15 9.03 -13.01
N LEU A 228 15.57 8.27 -12.09
CA LEU A 228 14.86 7.03 -12.40
C LEU A 228 13.35 7.31 -12.40
N TYR A 229 12.73 7.28 -13.59
CA TYR A 229 11.29 7.47 -13.71
C TYR A 229 10.53 6.40 -12.91
N GLY A 230 9.52 6.83 -12.15
CA GLY A 230 8.69 5.92 -11.33
C GLY A 230 9.37 5.35 -10.08
N MET A 231 10.59 5.77 -9.76
CA MET A 231 11.34 5.33 -8.57
C MET A 231 11.75 6.53 -7.71
N LEU A 232 11.80 6.33 -6.39
CA LEU A 232 12.54 7.18 -5.46
C LEU A 232 13.86 6.49 -5.12
N TYR A 233 14.97 7.23 -5.09
CA TYR A 233 16.28 6.69 -4.74
C TYR A 233 16.92 7.56 -3.66
N PHE A 234 17.60 6.91 -2.74
CA PHE A 234 18.13 7.52 -1.53
C PHE A 234 19.50 6.91 -1.20
N LYS A 235 20.34 7.66 -0.48
CA LYS A 235 21.54 7.06 0.14
C LYS A 235 21.11 5.91 1.05
N ILE A 236 21.88 4.81 1.07
CA ILE A 236 21.57 3.64 1.91
C ILE A 236 21.43 4.04 3.38
N THR A 237 22.24 5.00 3.85
CA THR A 237 22.20 5.53 5.22
C THR A 237 20.88 6.22 5.59
N TYR A 238 20.08 6.66 4.62
CA TYR A 238 18.79 7.30 4.87
C TYR A 238 17.66 6.28 5.11
N PHE A 239 17.84 4.99 4.81
CA PHE A 239 16.76 4.02 4.89
C PHE A 239 16.25 3.75 6.32
N GLU A 240 17.10 3.82 7.34
CA GLU A 240 16.63 3.72 8.73
C GLU A 240 15.70 4.89 9.10
N LEU A 241 16.02 6.09 8.60
CA LEU A 241 15.19 7.26 8.79
C LEU A 241 13.87 7.13 8.00
N LEU A 242 13.94 6.71 6.74
CA LEU A 242 12.77 6.46 5.89
C LEU A 242 11.84 5.41 6.50
N LYS A 243 12.37 4.36 7.13
CA LYS A 243 11.57 3.35 7.86
C LYS A 243 10.72 4.01 8.95
N VAL A 244 11.33 4.85 9.80
CA VAL A 244 10.61 5.55 10.88
C VAL A 244 9.51 6.45 10.31
N PHE A 245 9.84 7.17 9.25
CA PHE A 245 8.93 8.11 8.59
C PHE A 245 7.75 7.44 7.90
N LEU A 246 8.02 6.45 7.05
CA LEU A 246 6.97 5.70 6.35
C LEU A 246 6.09 4.92 7.34
N LYS A 247 6.65 4.43 8.45
CA LYS A 247 5.89 3.75 9.50
C LYS A 247 4.81 4.63 10.14
N ALA A 248 5.03 5.95 10.25
CA ALA A 248 4.01 6.88 10.73
C ALA A 248 2.77 6.91 9.81
N ASN A 249 2.93 6.58 8.52
CA ASN A 249 1.84 6.43 7.55
C ASN A 249 1.46 4.95 7.34
N LYS A 250 1.75 4.11 8.34
CA LYS A 250 1.49 2.66 8.31
C LYS A 250 2.12 1.96 7.11
N ILE A 251 3.25 2.46 6.63
CA ILE A 251 4.05 1.84 5.58
C ILE A 251 5.26 1.19 6.23
N ASN A 252 5.32 -0.13 6.23
CA ASN A 252 6.46 -0.90 6.68
C ASN A 252 7.48 -1.00 5.54
N LEU A 253 8.62 -0.33 5.67
CA LEU A 253 9.68 -0.34 4.65
C LEU A 253 10.65 -1.50 4.91
N LEU A 254 10.62 -2.51 4.05
CA LEU A 254 11.47 -3.70 4.15
C LEU A 254 12.52 -3.73 3.05
N LYS A 255 13.72 -4.20 3.41
CA LYS A 255 14.78 -4.42 2.42
C LYS A 255 14.43 -5.67 1.62
N CYS A 256 14.37 -5.54 0.32
CA CYS A 256 14.24 -6.70 -0.56
C CYS A 256 15.61 -7.37 -0.69
N GLU A 257 15.63 -8.69 -0.58
CA GLU A 257 16.85 -9.47 -0.68
C GLU A 257 17.22 -9.82 -2.13
N ASP A 258 16.23 -9.94 -3.01
CA ASP A 258 16.43 -10.38 -4.38
C ASP A 258 15.39 -9.79 -5.35
N PHE A 259 15.79 -9.59 -6.60
CA PHE A 259 14.94 -9.02 -7.65
C PHE A 259 14.93 -9.93 -8.87
N VAL A 260 13.74 -10.10 -9.46
CA VAL A 260 13.56 -10.91 -10.66
C VAL A 260 13.12 -10.03 -11.82
N THR A 261 13.71 -10.23 -13.00
CA THR A 261 13.27 -9.55 -14.22
C THR A 261 12.11 -10.32 -14.83
N LEU A 262 10.92 -9.73 -14.84
CA LEU A 262 9.74 -10.36 -15.44
C LEU A 262 9.43 -9.77 -16.84
N PRO A 263 8.72 -10.52 -17.71
CA PRO A 263 8.15 -9.95 -18.94
C PRO A 263 7.30 -8.71 -18.62
N GLY A 264 7.70 -7.55 -19.15
CA GLY A 264 7.08 -6.25 -18.83
C GLY A 264 7.90 -5.35 -17.89
N ASP A 265 9.05 -5.82 -17.41
CA ASP A 265 10.04 -4.99 -16.70
C ASP A 265 11.04 -4.29 -17.63
N ASN A 266 10.83 -4.35 -18.96
CA ASN A 266 11.65 -3.67 -19.95
C ASN A 266 11.81 -2.18 -19.61
N GLY A 267 13.03 -1.76 -19.31
CA GLY A 267 13.36 -0.37 -18.96
C GLY A 267 13.22 0.00 -17.47
N LYS A 268 12.82 -0.93 -16.59
CA LYS A 268 12.84 -0.70 -15.14
C LYS A 268 14.21 -1.05 -14.56
N ALA A 269 14.81 -0.12 -13.82
CA ALA A 269 16.18 -0.25 -13.30
C ALA A 269 16.38 -1.38 -12.25
N SER A 270 15.31 -1.98 -11.71
CA SER A 270 15.43 -2.92 -10.59
C SER A 270 14.55 -4.17 -10.69
N GLY A 271 13.90 -4.45 -11.82
CA GLY A 271 12.97 -5.61 -11.93
C GLY A 271 11.82 -5.58 -10.89
N SER A 272 11.32 -6.76 -10.55
CA SER A 272 10.25 -6.99 -9.58
C SER A 272 10.81 -7.57 -8.27
N PRO A 273 10.53 -6.96 -7.09
CA PRO A 273 10.99 -7.46 -5.81
C PRO A 273 10.47 -8.88 -5.55
N LEU A 274 11.37 -9.79 -5.17
CA LEU A 274 10.99 -11.10 -4.67
C LEU A 274 10.65 -10.99 -3.18
N ILE A 275 9.58 -11.67 -2.78
CA ILE A 275 9.02 -11.51 -1.44
C ILE A 275 9.27 -12.77 -0.61
N SER A 276 9.72 -12.56 0.62
CA SER A 276 9.89 -13.65 1.58
C SER A 276 8.54 -14.23 1.97
N LEU A 277 8.45 -15.54 2.14
CA LEU A 277 7.24 -16.19 2.63
C LEU A 277 6.85 -15.72 4.03
N SER A 278 7.82 -15.26 4.82
CA SER A 278 7.58 -14.66 6.15
C SER A 278 6.81 -13.35 6.10
N ASP A 279 6.81 -12.67 4.96
CA ASP A 279 6.22 -11.34 4.80
C ASP A 279 4.81 -11.42 4.18
N ILE A 280 4.32 -12.63 3.93
CA ILE A 280 2.99 -12.92 3.41
C ILE A 280 2.12 -13.47 4.54
N GLU A 281 0.85 -13.07 4.58
CA GLU A 281 -0.13 -13.61 5.54
C GLU A 281 -0.19 -15.14 5.48
N SER A 282 -0.05 -15.79 6.64
CA SER A 282 0.06 -17.24 6.76
C SER A 282 -1.13 -17.98 6.16
N GLU A 283 -2.32 -17.42 6.32
CA GLU A 283 -3.61 -17.92 5.84
C GLU A 283 -3.65 -17.97 4.30
N LYS A 284 -3.02 -16.99 3.64
CA LYS A 284 -2.91 -16.95 2.17
C LYS A 284 -1.94 -18.00 1.65
N ILE A 285 -0.80 -18.18 2.31
CA ILE A 285 0.13 -19.28 2.01
C ILE A 285 -0.52 -20.64 2.29
N GLN A 286 -1.33 -20.74 3.35
CA GLN A 286 -2.04 -21.97 3.70
C GLN A 286 -3.11 -22.31 2.65
N THR A 287 -3.84 -21.33 2.13
CA THR A 287 -4.80 -21.54 1.03
C THR A 287 -4.12 -22.14 -0.20
N ILE A 288 -2.95 -21.62 -0.59
CA ILE A 288 -2.15 -22.19 -1.70
C ILE A 288 -1.68 -23.60 -1.36
N SER A 289 -1.29 -23.83 -0.10
CA SER A 289 -0.82 -25.12 0.36
C SER A 289 -1.91 -26.20 0.30
N ASN A 290 -3.10 -25.88 0.84
CA ASN A 290 -4.29 -26.72 0.77
C ASN A 290 -4.66 -27.05 -0.68
N LEU A 291 -4.60 -26.07 -1.58
CA LEU A 291 -4.87 -26.28 -2.99
C LEU A 291 -3.92 -27.31 -3.61
N ILE A 292 -2.62 -27.18 -3.37
CA ILE A 292 -1.61 -28.10 -3.92
C ILE A 292 -1.77 -29.51 -3.32
N GLU A 293 -2.05 -29.61 -2.01
CA GLU A 293 -2.29 -30.90 -1.34
C GLU A 293 -3.54 -31.60 -1.90
N LYS A 294 -4.64 -30.87 -2.13
CA LYS A 294 -5.84 -31.41 -2.82
C LYS A 294 -5.55 -31.92 -4.23
N LEU A 295 -4.52 -31.38 -4.88
CA LEU A 295 -4.06 -31.81 -6.19
C LEU A 295 -3.04 -32.96 -6.12
N ASN A 296 -2.86 -33.58 -4.94
CA ASN A 296 -1.85 -34.61 -4.64
C ASN A 296 -0.40 -34.14 -4.84
N GLY A 297 -0.16 -32.83 -4.71
CA GLY A 297 1.17 -32.24 -4.72
C GLY A 297 1.82 -32.25 -3.34
N LYS A 298 3.15 -32.26 -3.32
CA LYS A 298 3.97 -32.04 -2.11
C LYS A 298 4.59 -30.66 -2.16
N ILE A 299 4.69 -30.02 -1.00
CA ILE A 299 5.28 -28.68 -0.85
C ILE A 299 6.48 -28.74 0.07
N THR A 300 7.58 -28.13 -0.36
CA THR A 300 8.70 -27.78 0.51
C THR A 300 8.84 -26.26 0.53
N LYS A 301 8.76 -25.66 1.71
CA LYS A 301 8.86 -24.20 1.89
C LYS A 301 10.33 -23.83 2.07
N THR A 302 10.85 -22.89 1.28
CA THR A 302 12.12 -22.20 1.57
C THR A 302 11.84 -20.78 2.07
N LYS A 303 12.84 -19.90 2.14
CA LYS A 303 12.64 -18.51 2.57
C LYS A 303 11.73 -17.72 1.63
N THR A 304 11.90 -17.90 0.31
CA THR A 304 11.26 -17.06 -0.72
C THR A 304 10.41 -17.86 -1.71
N GLU A 305 10.43 -19.20 -1.64
CA GLU A 305 9.74 -20.03 -2.62
C GLU A 305 8.98 -21.20 -1.99
N LEU A 306 7.89 -21.60 -2.63
CA LEU A 306 7.23 -22.89 -2.40
C LEU A 306 7.67 -23.84 -3.51
N LYS A 307 8.50 -24.83 -3.18
CA LYS A 307 8.84 -25.91 -4.13
C LYS A 307 7.69 -26.89 -4.17
N VAL A 308 7.06 -27.00 -5.33
CA VAL A 308 5.92 -27.87 -5.59
C VAL A 308 6.40 -29.07 -6.38
N THR A 309 5.99 -30.27 -5.95
CA THR A 309 6.27 -31.52 -6.65
C THR A 309 4.98 -32.29 -6.83
N PHE A 310 4.59 -32.49 -8.08
CA PHE A 310 3.56 -33.44 -8.49
C PHE A 310 4.24 -34.73 -8.98
N GLU A 311 3.43 -35.74 -9.31
CA GLU A 311 3.93 -37.04 -9.79
C GLU A 311 4.84 -36.91 -11.03
N ASN A 312 4.52 -35.99 -11.95
CA ASN A 312 5.19 -35.84 -13.24
C ASN A 312 5.81 -34.45 -13.48
N ASP A 313 5.76 -33.55 -12.49
CA ASP A 313 6.20 -32.16 -12.66
C ASP A 313 6.73 -31.59 -11.34
N SER A 314 7.71 -30.69 -11.43
CA SER A 314 8.22 -29.96 -10.28
C SER A 314 8.58 -28.53 -10.67
N TYR A 315 8.12 -27.57 -9.86
CA TYR A 315 8.38 -26.17 -10.10
C TYR A 315 8.33 -25.38 -8.80
N SER A 316 8.88 -24.17 -8.84
CA SER A 316 8.87 -23.26 -7.69
C SER A 316 7.81 -22.18 -7.88
N ILE A 317 7.01 -21.92 -6.85
CA ILE A 317 6.13 -20.76 -6.78
C ILE A 317 6.89 -19.65 -6.03
N LEU A 318 7.02 -18.49 -6.66
CA LEU A 318 7.71 -17.33 -6.15
C LEU A 318 6.73 -16.15 -6.08
N PHE A 319 6.83 -15.33 -5.03
CA PHE A 319 5.93 -14.19 -4.85
C PHE A 319 6.63 -12.89 -5.19
N VAL A 320 5.96 -12.01 -5.93
CA VAL A 320 6.53 -10.75 -6.41
C VAL A 320 5.66 -9.54 -6.10
N ASP A 321 6.27 -8.39 -5.88
CA ASP A 321 5.55 -7.11 -5.76
C ASP A 321 5.34 -6.50 -7.16
N ASN A 322 4.12 -6.63 -7.69
CA ASN A 322 3.69 -6.09 -8.99
C ASN A 322 2.35 -5.34 -8.85
N ASP A 323 2.14 -4.32 -9.69
CA ASP A 323 0.97 -3.43 -9.65
C ASP A 323 -0.33 -4.23 -9.88
N SER A 324 -1.27 -4.12 -8.95
CA SER A 324 -2.53 -4.88 -8.93
C SER A 324 -3.37 -4.71 -10.20
N SER A 325 -3.26 -3.57 -10.87
CA SER A 325 -4.05 -3.25 -12.07
C SER A 325 -3.69 -4.09 -13.31
N ARG A 326 -2.54 -4.77 -13.32
CA ARG A 326 -2.07 -5.61 -14.44
C ARG A 326 -1.38 -6.89 -13.95
N ALA A 327 -1.62 -7.28 -12.71
CA ALA A 327 -1.01 -8.44 -12.12
C ALA A 327 -1.50 -9.71 -12.85
N ILE A 328 -0.60 -10.40 -13.53
CA ILE A 328 -0.85 -11.71 -14.15
C ILE A 328 0.28 -12.62 -13.67
N PRO A 329 -0.02 -13.88 -13.29
CA PRO A 329 1.03 -14.83 -12.97
C PRO A 329 1.92 -15.06 -14.20
N VAL A 330 3.24 -14.93 -14.01
CA VAL A 330 4.22 -15.21 -15.07
C VAL A 330 4.70 -16.64 -14.95
N HIS A 331 4.67 -17.37 -16.05
CA HIS A 331 5.11 -18.76 -16.11
C HIS A 331 6.43 -18.86 -16.89
N GLU A 332 7.41 -19.48 -16.26
CA GLU A 332 8.65 -19.97 -16.87
C GLU A 332 8.74 -21.49 -16.63
N GLU A 333 9.58 -22.19 -17.39
CA GLU A 333 9.63 -23.67 -17.43
C GLU A 333 9.60 -24.35 -16.06
N ASN A 334 10.27 -23.80 -15.04
CA ASN A 334 10.31 -24.36 -13.67
C ASN A 334 9.88 -23.37 -12.59
N LYS A 335 9.25 -22.24 -12.97
CA LYS A 335 8.88 -21.17 -12.02
C LYS A 335 7.51 -20.58 -12.34
N LEU A 336 6.75 -20.30 -11.29
CA LEU A 336 5.50 -19.57 -11.34
C LEU A 336 5.64 -18.33 -10.45
N TYR A 337 5.69 -17.14 -11.04
CA TYR A 337 5.73 -15.89 -10.29
C TYR A 337 4.31 -15.39 -10.06
N ILE A 338 3.90 -15.29 -8.81
CA ILE A 338 2.57 -14.84 -8.40
C ILE A 338 2.70 -13.45 -7.75
N PRO A 339 2.11 -12.40 -8.35
CA PRO A 339 2.00 -11.10 -7.69
C PRO A 339 1.26 -11.20 -6.35
N ILE A 340 1.77 -10.56 -5.30
CA ILE A 340 1.12 -10.56 -3.97
C ILE A 340 -0.31 -10.01 -4.03
N ALA A 341 -0.55 -9.01 -4.86
CA ALA A 341 -1.89 -8.46 -5.04
C ALA A 341 -2.93 -9.53 -5.41
N LEU A 342 -2.55 -10.55 -6.18
CA LEU A 342 -3.48 -11.62 -6.58
C LEU A 342 -3.82 -12.57 -5.43
N ILE A 343 -2.95 -12.74 -4.42
CA ILE A 343 -3.23 -13.63 -3.28
C ILE A 343 -4.01 -12.93 -2.17
N GLU A 344 -4.01 -11.58 -2.15
CA GLU A 344 -4.78 -10.80 -1.18
C GLU A 344 -6.30 -10.91 -1.41
N ASN A 345 -6.73 -11.16 -2.66
CA ASN A 345 -8.12 -11.32 -3.04
C ASN A 345 -8.32 -12.69 -3.73
N ILE A 346 -9.09 -13.58 -3.11
CA ILE A 346 -9.30 -14.94 -3.62
C ILE A 346 -9.87 -14.97 -5.05
N ARG A 347 -10.66 -13.96 -5.45
CA ARG A 347 -11.18 -13.84 -6.82
C ARG A 347 -10.07 -13.56 -7.83
N GLU A 348 -9.12 -12.72 -7.46
CA GLU A 348 -7.96 -12.39 -8.30
C GLU A 348 -6.95 -13.55 -8.34
N PHE A 349 -6.92 -14.37 -7.27
CA PHE A 349 -6.08 -15.56 -7.19
C PHE A 349 -6.48 -16.65 -8.19
N GLU A 350 -7.73 -16.66 -8.67
CA GLU A 350 -8.28 -17.69 -9.56
C GLU A 350 -7.39 -17.95 -10.79
N ALA A 351 -6.85 -16.90 -11.41
CA ALA A 351 -5.95 -17.04 -12.55
C ALA A 351 -4.64 -17.77 -12.20
N SER A 352 -4.10 -17.54 -11.00
CA SER A 352 -2.89 -18.21 -10.51
C SER A 352 -3.17 -19.66 -10.15
N ALA A 353 -4.31 -19.91 -9.50
CA ALA A 353 -4.78 -21.25 -9.23
C ALA A 353 -4.95 -22.06 -10.53
N HIS A 354 -5.47 -21.45 -11.61
CA HIS A 354 -5.64 -22.13 -12.90
C HIS A 354 -4.31 -22.65 -13.44
N LYS A 355 -3.23 -21.87 -13.28
CA LYS A 355 -1.87 -22.29 -13.66
C LYS A 355 -1.35 -23.43 -12.80
N ILE A 356 -1.64 -23.42 -11.50
CA ILE A 356 -1.30 -24.53 -10.58
C ILE A 356 -2.03 -25.82 -11.00
N LEU A 357 -3.34 -25.75 -11.26
CA LEU A 357 -4.14 -26.90 -11.71
C LEU A 357 -3.63 -27.47 -13.04
N TYR A 358 -3.30 -26.59 -13.98
CA TYR A 358 -2.75 -26.99 -15.28
C TYR A 358 -1.46 -27.82 -15.12
N ARG A 359 -0.55 -27.38 -14.23
CA ARG A 359 0.71 -28.08 -13.93
C ARG A 359 0.50 -29.42 -13.21
N ALA A 360 -0.54 -29.50 -12.37
CA ALA A 360 -0.93 -30.76 -11.73
C ALA A 360 -1.55 -31.77 -12.72
N GLY A 361 -1.89 -31.37 -13.96
CA GLY A 361 -2.55 -32.22 -14.94
C GLY A 361 -3.99 -32.61 -14.56
N LYS A 362 -4.62 -31.87 -13.63
CA LYS A 362 -5.97 -32.14 -13.13
C LYS A 362 -6.99 -31.21 -13.78
N LYS A 363 -8.14 -31.75 -14.18
CA LYS A 363 -9.32 -30.98 -14.61
C LYS A 363 -10.30 -30.94 -13.45
N LEU A 364 -10.18 -29.93 -12.58
CA LEU A 364 -11.13 -29.65 -11.52
C LEU A 364 -11.83 -28.31 -11.79
N ASP A 365 -13.04 -28.18 -11.24
CA ASP A 365 -13.71 -26.88 -11.15
C ASP A 365 -12.93 -26.00 -10.18
N ILE A 366 -12.32 -24.94 -10.70
CA ILE A 366 -11.41 -24.13 -9.90
C ILE A 366 -12.13 -23.33 -8.82
N LYS A 367 -13.34 -22.85 -9.13
CA LYS A 367 -14.11 -21.99 -8.23
C LYS A 367 -14.53 -22.80 -7.02
N LYS A 368 -15.03 -24.03 -7.25
CA LYS A 368 -15.32 -25.01 -6.19
C LYS A 368 -14.07 -25.37 -5.40
N THR A 369 -12.99 -25.74 -6.08
CA THR A 369 -11.76 -26.17 -5.42
C THR A 369 -11.17 -25.07 -4.55
N LEU A 370 -11.18 -23.81 -5.02
CA LEU A 370 -10.75 -22.66 -4.23
C LEU A 370 -11.68 -22.39 -3.06
N ALA A 371 -13.00 -22.45 -3.24
CA ALA A 371 -13.97 -22.26 -2.16
C ALA A 371 -13.79 -23.31 -1.04
N GLU A 372 -13.43 -24.55 -1.39
CA GLU A 372 -13.09 -25.58 -0.41
C GLU A 372 -11.78 -25.29 0.34
N CYS A 373 -10.76 -24.75 -0.36
CA CYS A 373 -9.40 -24.55 0.18
C CYS A 373 -9.20 -23.23 0.94
N VAL A 374 -9.98 -22.20 0.63
CA VAL A 374 -9.83 -20.86 1.21
C VAL A 374 -10.19 -20.86 2.69
N GLU A 375 -9.40 -20.16 3.49
CA GLU A 375 -9.71 -19.83 4.88
C GLU A 375 -10.45 -18.49 4.91
N ILE A 376 -11.64 -18.45 5.51
CA ILE A 376 -12.48 -17.25 5.55
C ILE A 376 -11.92 -16.29 6.62
N SER A 377 -11.13 -15.30 6.20
CA SER A 377 -10.54 -14.30 7.11
C SER A 377 -11.10 -12.88 6.94
N ASN A 378 -11.88 -12.63 5.89
CA ASN A 378 -12.46 -11.32 5.59
C ASN A 378 -13.75 -11.45 4.74
N ASP A 379 -14.46 -10.32 4.58
CA ASP A 379 -15.73 -10.24 3.83
C ASP A 379 -15.60 -10.64 2.35
N ALA A 380 -14.44 -10.42 1.72
CA ALA A 380 -14.23 -10.77 0.32
C ALA A 380 -14.13 -12.30 0.15
N ASP A 381 -13.42 -12.96 1.06
CA ASP A 381 -13.33 -14.43 1.11
C ASP A 381 -14.71 -15.04 1.38
N LEU A 382 -15.46 -14.49 2.34
CA LEU A 382 -16.84 -14.92 2.63
C LEU A 382 -17.77 -14.73 1.41
N SER A 383 -17.70 -13.56 0.75
CA SER A 383 -18.48 -13.27 -0.46
C SER A 383 -18.16 -14.26 -1.59
N PHE A 384 -16.89 -14.60 -1.79
CA PHE A 384 -16.49 -15.58 -2.81
C PHE A 384 -17.05 -16.98 -2.49
N VAL A 385 -16.91 -17.44 -1.24
CA VAL A 385 -17.39 -18.77 -0.83
C VAL A 385 -18.91 -18.86 -0.93
N THR A 386 -19.64 -17.83 -0.46
CA THR A 386 -21.12 -17.81 -0.48
C THR A 386 -21.69 -17.72 -1.89
N GLU A 387 -21.04 -16.99 -2.79
CA GLU A 387 -21.36 -16.99 -4.22
C GLU A 387 -21.17 -18.38 -4.81
N CYS A 388 -20.00 -19.01 -4.58
CA CYS A 388 -19.72 -20.35 -5.07
C CYS A 388 -20.70 -21.41 -4.50
N LEU A 389 -21.08 -21.29 -3.23
CA LEU A 389 -22.09 -22.13 -2.57
C LEU A 389 -23.45 -21.97 -3.25
N THR A 390 -23.87 -20.74 -3.51
CA THR A 390 -25.17 -20.43 -4.11
C THR A 390 -25.26 -20.95 -5.54
N GLU A 391 -24.20 -20.77 -6.33
CA GLU A 391 -24.10 -21.30 -7.71
C GLU A 391 -24.13 -22.83 -7.77
N ASN A 392 -23.67 -23.50 -6.71
CA ASN A 392 -23.51 -24.96 -6.66
C ASN A 392 -24.36 -25.60 -5.57
N ILE A 393 -25.51 -24.99 -5.28
CA ILE A 393 -26.37 -25.41 -4.17
C ILE A 393 -27.00 -26.80 -4.34
N ASP A 394 -27.00 -27.32 -5.58
CA ASP A 394 -27.48 -28.66 -5.90
C ASP A 394 -26.37 -29.73 -5.86
N ASP A 395 -25.11 -29.33 -5.70
CA ASP A 395 -23.96 -30.23 -5.59
C ASP A 395 -23.72 -30.62 -4.12
N ILE A 396 -24.40 -31.69 -3.69
CA ILE A 396 -24.35 -32.17 -2.31
C ILE A 396 -22.91 -32.54 -1.88
N ASP A 397 -22.12 -33.14 -2.78
CA ASP A 397 -20.77 -33.57 -2.46
C ASP A 397 -19.84 -32.37 -2.23
N PHE A 398 -19.97 -31.33 -3.06
CA PHE A 398 -19.29 -30.05 -2.84
C PHE A 398 -19.70 -29.42 -1.51
N ILE A 399 -21.00 -29.34 -1.21
CA ILE A 399 -21.51 -28.74 0.04
C ILE A 399 -20.96 -29.49 1.26
N LYS A 400 -20.97 -30.83 1.25
CA LYS A 400 -20.43 -31.64 2.35
C LYS A 400 -18.95 -31.35 2.56
N LYS A 401 -18.15 -31.28 1.48
CA LYS A 401 -16.73 -30.94 1.58
C LYS A 401 -16.52 -29.52 2.10
N LEU A 402 -17.32 -28.57 1.63
CA LEU A 402 -17.25 -27.18 2.06
C LEU A 402 -17.54 -27.03 3.55
N LEU A 403 -18.53 -27.75 4.07
CA LEU A 403 -18.95 -27.70 5.48
C LEU A 403 -18.17 -28.65 6.39
N SER A 404 -17.30 -29.51 5.85
CA SER A 404 -16.48 -30.42 6.66
C SER A 404 -15.44 -29.71 7.55
N ASP A 405 -15.15 -28.45 7.24
CA ASP A 405 -14.30 -27.55 8.03
C ASP A 405 -15.17 -26.78 9.04
N PRO A 406 -15.04 -27.03 10.36
CA PRO A 406 -15.90 -26.42 11.38
C PRO A 406 -15.80 -24.89 11.43
N SER A 407 -14.62 -24.34 11.11
CA SER A 407 -14.42 -22.89 11.07
C SER A 407 -15.26 -22.28 9.95
N LYS A 408 -15.14 -22.87 8.75
CA LYS A 408 -15.89 -22.46 7.56
C LYS A 408 -17.41 -22.63 7.74
N GLU A 409 -17.85 -23.74 8.34
CA GLU A 409 -19.26 -23.96 8.67
C GLU A 409 -19.81 -22.83 9.56
N SER A 410 -19.06 -22.45 10.60
CA SER A 410 -19.49 -21.39 11.52
C SER A 410 -19.68 -20.04 10.82
N TYR A 411 -18.75 -19.65 9.94
CA TYR A 411 -18.87 -18.40 9.18
C TYR A 411 -20.08 -18.40 8.25
N LEU A 412 -20.30 -19.51 7.52
CA LEU A 412 -21.43 -19.64 6.60
C LEU A 412 -22.77 -19.69 7.34
N ARG A 413 -22.83 -20.30 8.52
CA ARG A 413 -24.01 -20.30 9.38
C ARG A 413 -24.36 -18.90 9.86
N ASN A 414 -23.37 -18.14 10.36
CA ASN A 414 -23.56 -16.77 10.81
C ASN A 414 -24.05 -15.87 9.66
N TRP A 415 -23.42 -15.99 8.49
CA TRP A 415 -23.87 -15.31 7.27
C TRP A 415 -25.33 -15.63 6.94
N PHE A 416 -25.72 -16.91 6.97
CA PHE A 416 -27.08 -17.32 6.70
C PHE A 416 -28.07 -16.77 7.72
N GLU A 417 -27.75 -16.81 9.01
CA GLU A 417 -28.59 -16.23 10.07
C GLU A 417 -28.78 -14.72 9.89
N ASP A 418 -27.73 -14.00 9.54
CA ASP A 418 -27.79 -12.57 9.26
C ASP A 418 -28.60 -12.27 8.00
N LEU A 419 -28.49 -13.12 6.97
CA LEU A 419 -29.34 -13.04 5.79
C LEU A 419 -30.82 -13.21 6.18
N VAL A 420 -31.16 -14.21 7.01
CA VAL A 420 -32.54 -14.43 7.48
C VAL A 420 -33.07 -13.21 8.26
N LYS A 421 -32.26 -12.64 9.15
CA LYS A 421 -32.66 -11.49 10.00
C LYS A 421 -32.88 -10.21 9.18
N ASN A 422 -32.10 -9.99 8.13
CA ASN A 422 -32.07 -8.73 7.39
C ASN A 422 -32.86 -8.75 6.07
N THR A 423 -33.37 -9.91 5.62
CA THR A 423 -34.14 -10.00 4.38
C THR A 423 -35.60 -9.58 4.60
N THR A 424 -36.04 -8.55 3.88
CA THR A 424 -37.44 -8.07 3.87
C THR A 424 -38.34 -9.03 3.09
N LEU A 425 -39.64 -9.08 3.40
CA LEU A 425 -40.62 -9.99 2.77
C LEU A 425 -40.59 -9.97 1.22
N GLU A 426 -40.28 -8.83 0.60
CA GLU A 426 -40.07 -8.71 -0.86
C GLU A 426 -38.76 -9.38 -1.33
N GLY A 427 -37.69 -9.30 -0.55
CA GLY A 427 -36.46 -10.06 -0.79
C GLY A 427 -36.67 -11.58 -0.67
N TRP A 428 -37.62 -12.02 0.18
CA TRP A 428 -38.03 -13.42 0.26
C TRP A 428 -38.76 -13.90 -0.99
N ILE A 429 -39.57 -13.04 -1.61
CA ILE A 429 -40.36 -13.37 -2.81
C ILE A 429 -39.50 -13.34 -4.09
N ASN A 430 -38.51 -12.44 -4.14
CA ASN A 430 -37.66 -12.24 -5.32
C ASN A 430 -36.38 -13.10 -5.35
N ALA A 431 -36.11 -13.88 -4.31
CA ALA A 431 -34.98 -14.82 -4.32
C ALA A 431 -35.21 -15.91 -5.40
N PRO A 432 -34.15 -16.42 -6.05
CA PRO A 432 -34.26 -17.54 -6.97
C PRO A 432 -35.07 -18.68 -6.37
N GLU A 433 -36.00 -19.23 -7.14
CA GLU A 433 -37.03 -20.14 -6.63
C GLU A 433 -36.41 -21.31 -5.86
N GLY A 434 -36.74 -21.44 -4.57
CA GLY A 434 -36.24 -22.50 -3.70
C GLY A 434 -34.83 -22.30 -3.12
N LEU A 435 -34.09 -21.24 -3.44
CA LEU A 435 -32.75 -20.96 -2.89
C LEU A 435 -32.77 -20.94 -1.35
N PHE A 436 -33.70 -20.17 -0.77
CA PHE A 436 -33.81 -20.06 0.68
C PHE A 436 -34.20 -21.40 1.34
N ARG A 437 -35.08 -22.17 0.68
CA ARG A 437 -35.48 -23.51 1.16
C ARG A 437 -34.30 -24.48 1.16
N LYS A 438 -33.47 -24.44 0.11
CA LYS A 438 -32.26 -25.25 0.00
C LYS A 438 -31.21 -24.84 1.04
N LEU A 439 -30.93 -23.55 1.21
CA LEU A 439 -30.02 -23.04 2.25
C LEU A 439 -30.52 -23.39 3.67
N SER A 440 -31.81 -23.20 3.93
CA SER A 440 -32.43 -23.59 5.20
C SER A 440 -32.27 -25.08 5.46
N HIS A 441 -32.41 -25.93 4.44
CA HIS A 441 -32.20 -27.36 4.58
C HIS A 441 -30.73 -27.69 4.89
N ILE A 442 -29.78 -27.08 4.16
CA ILE A 442 -28.33 -27.24 4.39
C ILE A 442 -27.94 -26.86 5.81
N PHE A 443 -28.44 -25.73 6.33
CA PHE A 443 -28.09 -25.23 7.68
C PHE A 443 -29.03 -25.71 8.79
N SER A 444 -30.07 -26.49 8.48
CA SER A 444 -30.97 -27.10 9.49
C SER A 444 -30.25 -28.24 10.24
N LYS A 445 -30.64 -28.45 11.51
CA LYS A 445 -30.00 -29.38 12.45
C LYS A 445 -29.96 -30.87 12.03
N GLU A 446 -30.58 -31.26 10.92
CA GLU A 446 -30.68 -32.67 10.50
C GLU A 446 -29.61 -33.11 9.47
N VAL A 447 -29.01 -32.19 8.70
CA VAL A 447 -27.94 -32.56 7.75
C VAL A 447 -26.57 -32.61 8.42
N VAL A 448 -26.29 -31.76 9.41
CA VAL A 448 -25.02 -31.75 10.17
C VAL A 448 -24.88 -32.97 11.11
N LYS A 449 -25.96 -33.73 11.34
CA LYS A 449 -25.93 -34.97 12.14
C LYS A 449 -25.79 -36.27 11.34
N ASN A 450 -25.93 -36.21 10.02
CA ASN A 450 -25.87 -37.39 9.13
C ASN A 450 -24.83 -37.25 8.00
N VAL A 451 -23.82 -36.40 8.21
CA VAL A 451 -22.59 -36.33 7.41
C VAL A 451 -21.43 -36.81 8.25
#